data_AF-X1T8Y9-F1
#
_entry.id   AF-X1T8Y9-F1
#
_cell.length_a   1.000
_cell.length_b   1.000
_cell.length_c   1.000
_cell.angle_alpha   90.00
_cell.angle_beta   90.00
_cell.angle_gamma   90.00
#
_symmetry.space_group_name_H-M   'P 1'
#
loop_
_entity.id
_entity.type
_entity.pdbx_description
1 polymer ?
#
loop_
_entity_poly.entity_id
_entity_poly.type
_entity_poly.pdbx_seq_one_letter_code
_entity_poly.pdbx_strand_id
1 'polypeptide(L)'
;GDWELYRMDSDGSNVKRLTFNPNADDWHPYSHPFQCKVFYESGTVGHEDIYIMDCDGENIKKVSENNRRKRIPAISIDAKLIAFMGYEGNNRNIFIMDNNGENIQKLTDNPENCGHPDISPDNAYITYEGLVNGQNEIFIMNIDGSNKIQLTDIPGHDWDPVFMYQISQ
;
A
#
# COMPACT_ATOMS: atom_id res chain seq x y z
N GLY A 1 -14.93 -11.09 -6.40
CA GLY A 1 -16.33 -10.63 -6.45
C GLY A 1 -16.37 -9.72 -7.65
N ASP A 2 -17.04 -8.58 -7.54
CA ASP A 2 -16.74 -7.37 -8.31
C ASP A 2 -16.67 -6.25 -7.26
N TRP A 3 -15.56 -6.23 -6.50
CA TRP A 3 -15.36 -5.22 -5.45
C TRP A 3 -14.90 -3.91 -6.08
N GLU A 4 -15.47 -2.82 -5.61
CA GLU A 4 -15.38 -1.52 -6.25
C GLU A 4 -15.15 -0.45 -5.19
N LEU A 5 -14.46 0.62 -5.57
CA LEU A 5 -14.14 1.72 -4.68
C LEU A 5 -15.27 2.75 -4.66
N TYR A 6 -15.57 3.24 -3.46
CA TYR A 6 -16.54 4.29 -3.22
C TYR A 6 -15.91 5.37 -2.35
N ARG A 7 -16.36 6.61 -2.57
CA ARG A 7 -16.10 7.74 -1.68
C ARG A 7 -17.42 8.22 -1.10
N MET A 8 -17.36 8.68 0.14
CA MET A 8 -18.48 9.32 0.83
C MET A 8 -17.94 10.36 1.80
N ASP A 9 -18.80 11.24 2.29
CA ASP A 9 -18.46 12.14 3.39
C ASP A 9 -18.35 11.36 4.70
N SER A 10 -17.66 11.93 5.70
CA SER A 10 -17.44 11.25 6.99
C SER A 10 -18.72 11.01 7.79
N ASP A 11 -19.81 11.70 7.46
CA ASP A 11 -21.16 11.46 7.99
C ASP A 11 -21.93 10.36 7.25
N GLY A 12 -21.33 9.76 6.22
CA GLY A 12 -21.90 8.71 5.37
C GLY A 12 -22.76 9.22 4.21
N SER A 13 -22.88 10.54 4.03
CA SER A 13 -23.61 11.12 2.91
C SER A 13 -22.77 11.19 1.63
N ASN A 14 -23.38 11.62 0.51
CA ASN A 14 -22.72 11.85 -0.78
C ASN A 14 -21.91 10.66 -1.32
N VAL A 15 -22.43 9.44 -1.15
CA VAL A 15 -21.82 8.21 -1.67
C VAL A 15 -21.69 8.27 -3.19
N LYS A 16 -20.46 8.12 -3.69
CA LYS A 16 -20.09 8.07 -5.10
C LYS A 16 -19.23 6.84 -5.36
N ARG A 17 -19.62 6.02 -6.34
CA ARG A 17 -18.76 4.95 -6.90
C ARG A 17 -17.65 5.57 -7.74
N LEU A 18 -16.42 5.13 -7.53
CA LEU A 18 -15.22 5.63 -8.22
C LEU A 18 -14.76 4.71 -9.35
N THR A 19 -14.89 3.40 -9.17
CA THR A 19 -14.41 2.40 -10.14
C THR A 19 -15.56 1.55 -10.71
N PHE A 20 -15.34 1.02 -11.91
CA PHE A 20 -16.35 0.27 -12.69
C PHE A 20 -15.67 -0.86 -13.49
N ASN A 21 -15.12 -1.85 -12.80
CA ASN A 21 -14.32 -2.92 -13.35
C ASN A 21 -14.91 -4.33 -13.08
N PRO A 22 -15.89 -4.80 -13.87
CA PRO A 22 -16.60 -6.05 -13.61
C PRO A 22 -15.74 -7.33 -13.72
N ASN A 23 -14.48 -7.21 -14.14
CA ASN A 23 -13.57 -8.34 -14.36
C ASN A 23 -12.42 -8.39 -13.34
N ALA A 24 -12.40 -7.46 -12.38
CA ALA A 24 -11.37 -7.40 -11.36
C ALA A 24 -11.99 -7.00 -10.02
N ASP A 25 -11.18 -7.12 -8.98
CA ASP A 25 -11.52 -6.69 -7.65
C ASP A 25 -10.63 -5.46 -7.35
N ASP A 26 -11.23 -4.31 -7.06
CA ASP A 26 -10.52 -3.04 -6.77
C ASP A 26 -10.41 -2.82 -5.26
N TRP A 27 -9.20 -3.00 -4.71
CA TRP A 27 -8.95 -3.17 -3.27
C TRP A 27 -7.89 -2.19 -2.74
N HIS A 28 -7.78 -2.15 -1.41
CA HIS A 28 -6.73 -1.43 -0.66
C HIS A 28 -6.54 0.03 -1.13
N PRO A 29 -7.61 0.85 -1.13
CA PRO A 29 -7.48 2.25 -1.51
C PRO A 29 -6.63 3.01 -0.48
N TYR A 30 -5.72 3.83 -0.98
CA TYR A 30 -4.91 4.78 -0.22
C TYR A 30 -5.13 6.18 -0.78
N SER A 31 -5.71 7.07 0.03
CA SER A 31 -5.93 8.47 -0.37
C SER A 31 -4.73 9.32 0.04
N HIS A 32 -4.16 10.08 -0.89
CA HIS A 32 -3.10 11.02 -0.55
C HIS A 32 -3.68 12.16 0.32
N PRO A 33 -3.11 12.48 1.49
CA PRO A 33 -3.75 13.38 2.45
C PRO A 33 -3.80 14.85 2.00
N PHE A 34 -2.92 15.25 1.07
CA PHE A 34 -2.83 16.63 0.56
C PHE A 34 -3.11 16.81 -0.94
N GLN A 35 -3.29 15.73 -1.68
CA GLN A 35 -3.49 15.77 -3.14
C GLN A 35 -4.77 15.03 -3.46
N CYS A 36 -5.51 15.49 -4.47
CA CYS A 36 -6.71 14.78 -4.94
C CYS A 36 -6.28 13.54 -5.74
N LYS A 37 -5.75 12.52 -5.05
CA LYS A 37 -5.26 11.27 -5.64
C LYS A 37 -5.63 10.09 -4.75
N VAL A 38 -6.04 9.00 -5.39
CA VAL A 38 -6.28 7.70 -4.76
C VAL A 38 -5.43 6.66 -5.48
N PHE A 39 -4.64 5.92 -4.72
CA PHE A 39 -3.87 4.76 -5.18
C PHE A 39 -4.60 3.50 -4.74
N TYR A 40 -4.63 2.47 -5.57
CA TYR A 40 -5.36 1.25 -5.25
C TYR A 40 -4.81 0.06 -6.03
N GLU A 41 -5.17 -1.12 -5.58
CA GLU A 41 -4.89 -2.38 -6.26
C GLU A 41 -6.04 -2.75 -7.18
N SER A 42 -5.72 -3.18 -8.41
CA SER A 42 -6.70 -3.75 -9.35
C SER A 42 -6.06 -4.83 -10.21
N GLY A 43 -6.86 -5.82 -10.62
CA GLY A 43 -6.47 -6.87 -11.56
C GLY A 43 -7.12 -8.21 -11.25
N THR A 44 -6.92 -9.18 -12.13
CA THR A 44 -7.35 -10.55 -11.86
C THR A 44 -6.44 -11.19 -10.81
N VAL A 45 -6.96 -12.18 -10.09
CA VAL A 45 -6.21 -12.87 -9.03
C VAL A 45 -4.87 -13.39 -9.56
N GLY A 46 -3.77 -12.94 -8.96
CA GLY A 46 -2.40 -13.28 -9.35
C GLY A 46 -1.75 -12.32 -10.34
N HIS A 47 -2.50 -11.35 -10.89
CA HIS A 47 -2.06 -10.36 -11.86
C HIS A 47 -2.42 -8.93 -11.44
N GLU A 48 -2.62 -8.71 -10.14
CA GLU A 48 -2.94 -7.41 -9.57
C GLU A 48 -1.76 -6.45 -9.69
N ASP A 49 -2.08 -5.19 -9.94
CA ASP A 49 -1.14 -4.10 -10.05
C ASP A 49 -1.70 -2.84 -9.38
N ILE A 50 -0.85 -1.82 -9.26
CA ILE A 50 -1.22 -0.55 -8.64
C ILE A 50 -1.72 0.42 -9.71
N TYR A 51 -2.87 1.00 -9.42
CA TYR A 51 -3.50 2.05 -10.20
C TYR A 51 -3.60 3.32 -9.36
N ILE A 52 -3.71 4.44 -10.07
CA ILE A 52 -3.93 5.76 -9.48
C ILE A 52 -5.05 6.45 -10.24
N MET A 53 -5.90 7.17 -9.51
CA MET A 53 -6.97 8.01 -10.04
C MET A 53 -7.04 9.34 -9.27
N ASP A 54 -7.80 10.28 -9.80
CA ASP A 54 -8.19 11.46 -9.04
C ASP A 54 -9.21 11.11 -7.95
N CYS A 55 -9.32 11.94 -6.91
CA CYS A 55 -10.21 11.70 -5.76
C CYS A 55 -11.71 11.75 -6.09
N ASP A 56 -12.06 12.06 -7.34
CA ASP A 56 -13.41 11.98 -7.91
C ASP A 56 -13.61 10.76 -8.81
N GLY A 57 -12.60 9.91 -9.01
CA GLY A 57 -12.66 8.69 -9.82
C GLY A 57 -12.25 8.89 -11.28
N GLU A 58 -11.82 10.09 -11.68
CA GLU A 58 -11.35 10.35 -13.04
C GLU A 58 -9.85 10.00 -13.21
N ASN A 59 -9.39 10.01 -14.46
CA ASN A 59 -7.97 9.88 -14.83
C ASN A 59 -7.28 8.61 -14.28
N ILE A 60 -8.01 7.49 -14.23
CA ILE A 60 -7.47 6.19 -13.87
C ILE A 60 -6.32 5.83 -14.80
N LYS A 61 -5.17 5.47 -14.21
CA LYS A 61 -4.01 4.94 -14.92
C LYS A 61 -3.31 3.88 -14.09
N LYS A 62 -2.72 2.91 -14.80
CA LYS A 62 -1.78 1.96 -14.21
C LYS A 62 -0.49 2.69 -13.84
N VAL A 63 0.09 2.40 -12.67
CA VAL A 63 1.31 3.10 -12.20
C VAL A 63 2.58 2.56 -12.87
N SER A 64 2.65 1.25 -13.12
CA SER A 64 3.84 0.59 -13.68
C SER A 64 3.47 -0.32 -14.86
N GLU A 65 4.27 -0.28 -15.92
CA GLU A 65 4.15 -1.20 -17.06
C GLU A 65 4.79 -2.58 -16.81
N ASN A 66 5.60 -2.74 -15.75
CA ASN A 66 6.14 -4.05 -15.37
C ASN A 66 5.04 -4.99 -14.85
N ASN A 67 5.04 -6.25 -15.32
CA ASN A 67 4.09 -7.32 -14.97
C ASN A 67 4.33 -7.98 -13.59
N ARG A 68 5.22 -7.44 -12.75
CA ARG A 68 5.32 -7.88 -11.35
C ARG A 68 3.97 -7.67 -10.67
N ARG A 69 3.47 -8.67 -9.93
CA ARG A 69 2.29 -8.54 -9.07
C ARG A 69 2.56 -7.56 -7.92
N LYS A 70 1.70 -6.55 -7.77
CA LYS A 70 1.82 -5.48 -6.76
C LYS A 70 0.48 -5.26 -6.09
N ARG A 71 0.50 -5.13 -4.77
CA ARG A 71 -0.70 -5.07 -3.91
C ARG A 71 -0.46 -4.09 -2.77
N ILE A 72 -1.54 -3.58 -2.18
CA ILE A 72 -1.52 -2.73 -0.98
C ILE A 72 -0.53 -1.55 -1.10
N PRO A 73 -0.84 -0.54 -1.94
CA PRO A 73 0.02 0.63 -2.11
C PRO A 73 -0.05 1.58 -0.91
N ALA A 74 1.10 2.20 -0.57
CA ALA A 74 1.19 3.37 0.29
C ALA A 74 2.10 4.42 -0.38
N ILE A 75 1.64 5.67 -0.46
CA ILE A 75 2.34 6.77 -1.15
C ILE A 75 2.99 7.70 -0.11
N SER A 76 4.21 8.15 -0.39
CA SER A 76 4.92 9.15 0.43
C SER A 76 4.22 10.51 0.39
N ILE A 77 4.42 11.35 1.41
CA ILE A 77 3.70 12.62 1.54
C ILE A 77 4.05 13.64 0.45
N ASP A 78 5.25 13.52 -0.09
CA ASP A 78 5.76 14.32 -1.21
C ASP A 78 5.39 13.71 -2.57
N ALA A 79 4.59 12.65 -2.55
CA ALA A 79 4.12 11.87 -3.69
C ALA A 79 5.23 11.33 -4.60
N LYS A 80 6.45 11.11 -4.09
CA LYS A 80 7.57 10.63 -4.91
C LYS A 80 7.75 9.12 -4.88
N LEU A 81 7.42 8.47 -3.78
CA LEU A 81 7.70 7.06 -3.54
C LEU A 81 6.43 6.30 -3.22
N ILE A 82 6.31 5.09 -3.76
CA ILE A 82 5.24 4.16 -3.46
C ILE A 82 5.86 2.92 -2.82
N ALA A 83 5.51 2.65 -1.55
CA ALA A 83 5.76 1.37 -0.93
C ALA A 83 4.61 0.41 -1.26
N PHE A 84 4.91 -0.87 -1.45
CA PHE A 84 3.90 -1.87 -1.79
C PHE A 84 4.30 -3.29 -1.41
N MET A 85 3.30 -4.16 -1.27
CA MET A 85 3.52 -5.59 -1.16
C MET A 85 3.73 -6.20 -2.55
N GLY A 86 4.88 -6.82 -2.77
CA GLY A 86 5.24 -7.49 -4.01
C GLY A 86 5.58 -8.97 -3.82
N TYR A 87 5.56 -9.73 -4.92
CA TYR A 87 5.78 -11.18 -4.89
C TYR A 87 7.12 -11.57 -5.53
N GLU A 88 7.83 -12.52 -4.92
CA GLU A 88 8.94 -13.28 -5.52
C GLU A 88 8.65 -14.77 -5.40
N GLY A 89 8.19 -15.37 -6.49
CA GLY A 89 7.51 -16.67 -6.44
C GLY A 89 6.28 -16.56 -5.54
N ASN A 90 6.21 -17.38 -4.49
CA ASN A 90 5.12 -17.37 -3.52
C ASN A 90 5.37 -16.46 -2.30
N ASN A 91 6.55 -15.85 -2.21
CA ASN A 91 6.95 -15.07 -1.04
C ASN A 91 6.55 -13.60 -1.21
N ARG A 92 5.93 -13.05 -0.17
CA ARG A 92 5.55 -11.62 -0.11
C ARG A 92 6.67 -10.83 0.54
N ASN A 93 7.07 -9.72 -0.08
CA ASN A 93 8.07 -8.81 0.47
C ASN A 93 7.60 -7.37 0.28
N ILE A 94 8.18 -6.45 1.05
CA ILE A 94 7.97 -5.01 0.87
C ILE A 94 8.92 -4.51 -0.21
N PHE A 95 8.36 -3.75 -1.14
CA PHE A 95 9.07 -3.05 -2.19
C PHE A 95 8.79 -1.57 -2.11
N ILE A 96 9.67 -0.79 -2.73
CA ILE A 96 9.48 0.64 -2.98
C ILE A 96 9.78 0.93 -4.44
N MET A 97 9.10 1.93 -5.00
CA MET A 97 9.33 2.41 -6.37
C MET A 97 9.07 3.90 -6.45
N ASP A 98 9.53 4.53 -7.52
CA ASP A 98 9.14 5.90 -7.85
C ASP A 98 7.66 5.96 -8.24
N ASN A 99 7.03 7.12 -8.08
CA ASN A 99 5.61 7.32 -8.38
C ASN A 99 5.21 7.10 -9.85
N ASN A 100 6.21 7.01 -10.74
CA ASN A 100 6.07 6.71 -12.16
C ASN A 100 6.22 5.20 -12.46
N GLY A 101 6.39 4.37 -11.43
CA GLY A 101 6.54 2.92 -11.54
C GLY A 101 7.97 2.43 -11.82
N GLU A 102 8.95 3.33 -11.89
CA GLU A 102 10.35 3.00 -12.12
C GLU A 102 11.12 2.72 -10.81
N ASN A 103 12.38 2.32 -10.94
CA ASN A 103 13.32 2.16 -9.81
C ASN A 103 12.80 1.25 -8.68
N ILE A 104 12.12 0.16 -9.04
CA ILE A 104 11.62 -0.82 -8.08
C ILE A 104 12.80 -1.43 -7.29
N GLN A 105 12.74 -1.33 -5.96
CA GLN A 105 13.71 -1.89 -5.02
C GLN A 105 13.01 -2.78 -4.01
N LYS A 106 13.66 -3.90 -3.66
CA LYS A 106 13.23 -4.82 -2.60
C LYS A 106 13.76 -4.32 -1.26
N LEU A 107 12.90 -4.16 -0.26
CA LEU A 107 13.28 -3.63 1.05
C LEU A 107 13.34 -4.69 2.15
N THR A 108 12.56 -5.78 2.04
CA THR A 108 12.60 -6.89 2.98
C THR A 108 13.01 -8.18 2.31
N ASP A 109 13.71 -9.04 3.02
CA ASP A 109 14.28 -10.27 2.55
C ASP A 109 13.81 -11.44 3.43
N ASN A 110 13.13 -12.39 2.78
CA ASN A 110 12.52 -13.57 3.38
C ASN A 110 13.55 -14.43 4.15
N PRO A 111 13.12 -15.14 5.21
CA PRO A 111 12.15 -16.24 5.03
C PRO A 111 10.70 -15.92 5.43
N GLU A 112 10.42 -14.75 5.99
CA GLU A 112 9.12 -14.44 6.58
C GLU A 112 8.30 -13.43 5.75
N ASN A 113 7.13 -13.87 5.29
CA ASN A 113 6.22 -13.11 4.43
C ASN A 113 5.91 -11.72 5.02
N CYS A 114 6.19 -10.66 4.26
CA CYS A 114 5.89 -9.29 4.68
C CYS A 114 4.72 -8.69 3.89
N GLY A 115 3.94 -7.82 4.51
CA GLY A 115 2.75 -7.20 3.93
C GLY A 115 2.41 -5.82 4.52
N HIS A 116 1.33 -5.23 3.99
CA HIS A 116 0.72 -3.99 4.48
C HIS A 116 1.70 -2.88 4.90
N PRO A 117 2.50 -2.34 3.95
CA PRO A 117 3.39 -1.25 4.26
C PRO A 117 2.62 0.07 4.43
N ASP A 118 3.14 0.96 5.27
CA ASP A 118 2.75 2.38 5.29
C ASP A 118 3.97 3.28 5.45
N ILE A 119 3.94 4.45 4.81
CA ILE A 119 5.04 5.42 4.83
C ILE A 119 4.72 6.51 5.86
N SER A 120 5.67 6.74 6.76
CA SER A 120 5.58 7.82 7.75
C SER A 120 5.39 9.21 7.12
N PRO A 121 4.67 10.14 7.78
CA PRO A 121 4.41 11.50 7.27
C PRO A 121 5.66 12.34 6.99
N ASP A 122 6.79 12.03 7.63
CA ASP A 122 8.07 12.70 7.42
C ASP A 122 8.95 12.02 6.36
N ASN A 123 8.42 10.97 5.70
CA ASN A 123 9.10 10.12 4.72
C ASN A 123 10.37 9.43 5.24
N ALA A 124 10.57 9.32 6.56
CA ALA A 124 11.78 8.75 7.13
C ALA A 124 11.71 7.22 7.29
N TYR A 125 10.50 6.70 7.53
CA TYR A 125 10.23 5.33 7.93
C TYR A 125 9.13 4.66 7.12
N ILE A 126 9.18 3.33 7.11
CA ILE A 126 8.10 2.43 6.68
C ILE A 126 7.75 1.51 7.84
N THR A 127 6.46 1.41 8.17
CA THR A 127 5.92 0.30 8.98
C THR A 127 5.42 -0.80 8.07
N TYR A 128 5.50 -2.05 8.51
CA TYR A 128 5.02 -3.19 7.75
C TYR A 128 4.69 -4.37 8.67
N GLU A 129 3.88 -5.29 8.19
CA GLU A 129 3.70 -6.60 8.82
C GLU A 129 4.84 -7.54 8.44
N GLY A 130 5.40 -8.23 9.41
CA GLY A 130 6.32 -9.34 9.22
C GLY A 130 5.84 -10.58 9.98
N LEU A 131 6.24 -11.76 9.53
CA LEU A 131 5.97 -12.99 10.26
C LEU A 131 7.10 -13.26 11.25
N VAL A 132 6.81 -13.67 12.48
CA VAL A 132 7.80 -14.16 13.46
C VAL A 132 7.24 -15.42 14.09
N ASN A 133 7.92 -16.55 13.90
CA ASN A 133 7.47 -17.86 14.43
C ASN A 133 6.00 -18.21 14.07
N GLY A 134 5.53 -17.76 12.90
CA GLY A 134 4.16 -17.99 12.44
C GLY A 134 3.11 -16.98 12.93
N GLN A 135 3.49 -15.99 13.74
CA GLN A 135 2.64 -14.87 14.15
C GLN A 135 2.95 -13.62 13.33
N ASN A 136 1.94 -12.77 13.08
CA ASN A 136 2.19 -11.52 12.36
C ASN A 136 2.51 -10.48 13.42
N GLU A 137 3.59 -9.74 13.20
CA GLU A 137 4.09 -8.70 14.08
C GLU A 137 4.31 -7.44 13.26
N ILE A 138 4.26 -6.29 13.92
CA ILE A 138 4.54 -5.00 13.30
C ILE A 138 6.03 -4.72 13.38
N PHE A 139 6.59 -4.32 12.25
CA PHE A 139 7.96 -3.87 12.12
C PHE A 139 8.01 -2.43 11.64
N ILE A 140 9.15 -1.78 11.89
CA ILE A 140 9.51 -0.50 11.31
C ILE A 140 10.91 -0.59 10.70
N MET A 141 11.15 0.14 9.62
CA MET A 141 12.46 0.30 9.00
C MET A 141 12.63 1.72 8.47
N ASN A 142 13.86 2.11 8.18
CA ASN A 142 14.13 3.33 7.41
C ASN A 142 13.52 3.22 6.00
N ILE A 143 13.26 4.37 5.36
CA ILE A 143 12.70 4.44 4.00
C ILE A 143 13.54 3.69 2.94
N ASP A 144 14.84 3.54 3.19
CA ASP A 144 15.78 2.78 2.34
C ASP A 144 15.84 1.27 2.65
N GLY A 145 15.02 0.80 3.60
CA GLY A 145 14.97 -0.59 4.04
C GLY A 145 15.99 -0.99 5.12
N SER A 146 16.84 -0.08 5.56
CA SER A 146 17.80 -0.32 6.65
C SER A 146 17.14 -0.26 8.04
N ASN A 147 17.86 -0.73 9.06
CA ASN A 147 17.44 -0.64 10.48
C ASN A 147 16.04 -1.20 10.78
N LYS A 148 15.78 -2.44 10.34
CA LYS A 148 14.54 -3.16 10.65
C LYS A 148 14.44 -3.46 12.15
N ILE A 149 13.35 -3.06 12.78
CA ILE A 149 13.07 -3.23 14.20
C ILE A 149 11.66 -3.80 14.35
N GLN A 150 11.51 -4.84 15.16
CA GLN A 150 10.20 -5.38 15.57
C GLN A 150 9.60 -4.47 16.67
N LEU A 151 8.35 -4.03 16.48
CA LEU A 151 7.63 -3.14 17.39
C LEU A 151 6.68 -3.86 18.34
N THR A 152 6.12 -4.99 17.90
CA THR A 152 5.20 -5.82 18.69
C THR A 152 5.82 -7.18 18.96
N ASP A 153 5.54 -7.75 20.13
CA ASP A 153 5.92 -9.12 20.52
C ASP A 153 4.93 -9.58 21.60
N ILE A 154 3.66 -9.60 21.23
CA ILE A 154 2.56 -9.95 22.12
C ILE A 154 1.80 -11.16 21.55
N PRO A 155 1.17 -11.99 22.41
CA PRO A 155 0.41 -13.14 21.90
C PRO A 155 -0.72 -12.70 20.96
N GLY A 156 -0.72 -13.21 19.74
CA GLY A 156 -1.72 -12.87 18.73
C GLY A 156 -1.12 -12.58 17.36
N HIS A 157 -1.96 -12.05 16.47
CA HIS A 157 -1.48 -11.46 15.23
C HIS A 157 -1.75 -9.98 15.27
N ASP A 158 -0.71 -9.19 15.04
CA ASP A 158 -0.82 -7.76 14.81
C ASP A 158 -0.79 -7.48 13.30
N TRP A 159 -1.77 -6.71 12.84
CA TRP A 159 -2.03 -6.50 11.41
C TRP A 159 -2.18 -5.03 11.03
N ASP A 160 -1.98 -4.76 9.74
CA ASP A 160 -2.31 -3.52 9.02
C ASP A 160 -1.86 -2.23 9.73
N PRO A 161 -0.54 -2.07 10.00
CA PRO A 161 -0.04 -0.89 10.70
C PRO A 161 -0.20 0.36 9.82
N VAL A 162 -0.58 1.47 10.45
CA VAL A 162 -0.66 2.79 9.79
C VAL A 162 -0.07 3.87 10.68
N PHE A 163 0.59 4.84 10.06
CA PHE A 163 0.97 6.09 10.70
C PHE A 163 -0.22 7.05 10.76
N MET A 164 -0.30 7.83 11.83
CA MET A 164 -1.21 8.96 11.90
C MET A 164 -0.54 10.22 11.36
N TYR A 165 -1.24 10.96 10.52
CA TYR A 165 -0.85 12.31 10.13
C TYR A 165 -1.23 13.30 11.22
N GLN A 166 -0.24 13.91 11.87
CA GLN A 166 -0.48 15.01 12.78
C GLN A 166 -0.40 16.33 12.02
N ILE A 167 -1.54 17.00 11.84
CA ILE A 167 -1.58 18.37 11.34
C ILE A 167 -1.37 19.29 12.55
N SER A 168 -0.20 19.91 12.67
CA SER A 168 0.02 20.95 13.68
C SER A 168 -0.91 22.15 13.39
N GLN A 169 -1.73 22.54 14.37
CA GLN A 169 -2.55 23.76 14.32
C GLN A 169 -1.69 25.02 14.53
#